data_AF-A0A1U7NF07-F1
#
_entry.id   AF-A0A1U7NF07-F1
#
_cell.length_a   1.000
_cell.length_b   1.000
_cell.length_c   1.000
_cell.angle_alpha   90.00
_cell.angle_beta   90.00
_cell.angle_gamma   90.00
#
_symmetry.space_group_name_H-M   'P 1'
#
loop_
_entity.id
_entity.type
_entity.pdbx_description
1 polymer ?
#
loop_
_entity_poly.entity_id
_entity_poly.type
_entity_poly.pdbx_seq_one_letter_code
_entity_poly.pdbx_strand_id
1 'polypeptide(L)'
;MLADRFCQQGYPVTVLDHDESDFCKLPYSFCGLKQRAVAVDLEDLQEAKIDQASEVYVLTKDDCTNTLCALMIYSVFRVRESWCG
;
A
#
# COMPACT_ATOMS: atom_id res chain seq x y z
N MET A 1 10.94 5.77 8.14
CA MET A 1 10.11 5.09 7.12
C MET A 1 8.66 5.15 7.59
N LEU A 2 7.69 5.49 6.72
CA LEU A 2 6.29 5.73 7.14
C LEU A 2 5.61 4.48 7.72
N ALA A 3 5.72 3.35 7.02
CA ALA A 3 5.12 2.07 7.42
C ALA A 3 5.57 1.61 8.81
N ASP A 4 6.86 1.75 9.13
CA ASP A 4 7.41 1.39 10.45
C ASP A 4 6.88 2.30 11.57
N ARG A 5 6.71 3.61 11.30
CA ARG A 5 6.13 4.54 12.27
C ARG A 5 4.70 4.12 12.65
N PHE A 6 3.87 3.79 11.66
CA PHE A 6 2.50 3.34 11.93
C PHE A 6 2.47 2.00 12.66
N CYS A 7 3.38 1.08 12.33
CA CYS A 7 3.48 -0.19 13.05
C CYS A 7 3.87 0.02 14.52
N GLN A 8 4.84 0.89 14.79
CA GLN A 8 5.26 1.24 16.17
C GLN A 8 4.15 1.93 16.98
N GLN A 9 3.22 2.61 16.31
CA GLN A 9 2.04 3.20 16.93
C GLN A 9 0.92 2.17 17.19
N GLY A 10 1.09 0.91 16.77
CA GLY A 10 0.13 -0.17 16.98
C GLY A 10 -0.95 -0.28 15.89
N TYR A 11 -0.80 0.45 14.78
CA TYR A 11 -1.72 0.31 13.65
C TYR A 11 -1.42 -0.96 12.84
N PRO A 12 -2.44 -1.69 12.35
CA PRO A 12 -2.23 -2.76 11.39
C PRO A 12 -1.77 -2.17 10.05
N VAL A 13 -0.56 -2.52 9.62
CA VAL A 13 0.03 -2.03 8.38
C VAL A 13 0.32 -3.20 7.45
N THR A 14 -0.09 -3.06 6.18
CA THR A 14 0.31 -3.95 5.09
C THR A 14 1.10 -3.13 4.08
N VAL A 15 2.30 -3.58 3.72
CA VAL A 15 3.13 -2.97 2.66
C VAL A 15 3.01 -3.82 1.41
N LEU A 16 2.63 -3.16 0.32
CA LEU A 16 2.51 -3.75 -1.01
C LEU A 16 3.67 -3.28 -1.88
N ASP A 17 4.36 -4.21 -2.53
CA ASP A 17 5.35 -3.92 -3.56
C ASP A 17 5.35 -5.04 -4.62
N HIS A 18 5.63 -4.69 -5.86
CA HIS A 18 5.76 -5.66 -6.95
C HIS A 18 7.07 -6.46 -6.86
N ASP A 19 8.10 -5.88 -6.24
CA ASP A 19 9.42 -6.47 -6.06
C ASP A 19 9.61 -6.89 -4.59
N GLU A 20 9.56 -8.19 -4.33
CA GLU A 20 9.73 -8.73 -2.98
C GLU A 20 11.12 -8.41 -2.38
N SER A 21 12.13 -8.18 -3.23
CA SER A 21 13.46 -7.82 -2.74
C SER A 21 13.48 -6.45 -2.07
N ASP A 22 12.58 -5.54 -2.47
CA ASP A 22 12.48 -4.20 -1.88
C ASP A 22 11.97 -4.21 -0.43
N PHE A 23 11.36 -5.32 0.03
CA PHE A 23 11.00 -5.49 1.43
C PHE A 23 12.22 -5.51 2.37
N CYS A 24 13.44 -5.74 1.86
CA CYS A 24 14.66 -5.62 2.66
C CYS A 24 14.93 -4.19 3.13
N LYS A 25 14.30 -3.18 2.51
CA LYS A 25 14.40 -1.77 2.90
C LYS A 25 13.60 -1.46 4.16
N LEU A 26 12.64 -2.32 4.52
CA LEU A 26 11.89 -2.19 5.77
C LEU A 26 12.83 -2.46 6.95
N PRO A 27 12.78 -1.64 8.01
CA PRO A 27 13.62 -1.86 9.18
C PRO A 27 13.25 -3.18 9.87
N TYR A 28 14.19 -3.76 10.60
CA TYR A 28 13.98 -4.99 11.37
C TYR A 28 12.82 -4.87 12.39
N SER A 29 12.55 -3.65 12.87
CA SER A 29 11.43 -3.34 13.77
C SER A 29 10.06 -3.41 13.12
N PHE A 30 9.98 -3.49 11.79
CA PHE A 30 8.70 -3.49 11.09
C PHE A 30 7.89 -4.75 11.42
N CYS A 31 6.78 -4.55 12.10
CA CYS A 31 5.88 -5.60 12.59
C CYS A 31 4.67 -5.89 11.66
N GLY A 32 4.56 -5.18 10.53
CA GLY A 32 3.41 -5.28 9.65
C GLY A 32 3.52 -6.42 8.64
N LEU A 33 2.47 -6.59 7.84
CA LEU A 33 2.44 -7.57 6.76
C LEU A 33 3.16 -7.03 5.52
N LYS A 34 3.79 -7.95 4.79
CA LYS A 34 4.43 -7.71 3.50
C LYS A 34 3.74 -8.61 2.50
N GLN A 35 3.28 -8.04 1.41
CA GLN A 35 2.59 -8.79 0.37
C GLN A 35 3.03 -8.29 -0.99
N ARG A 36 3.41 -9.22 -1.86
CA ARG A 36 3.68 -8.91 -3.26
C ARG A 36 2.37 -8.50 -3.93
N ALA A 37 2.38 -7.37 -4.63
CA ALA A 37 1.24 -6.92 -5.43
C ALA A 37 1.67 -5.92 -6.50
N VAL A 38 1.03 -5.96 -7.66
CA VAL A 38 1.12 -4.95 -8.71
C VAL A 38 0.08 -3.86 -8.42
N ALA A 39 0.53 -2.63 -8.20
CA ALA A 39 -0.33 -1.52 -7.76
C ALA A 39 -1.50 -1.19 -8.71
N VAL A 40 -1.42 -1.63 -9.96
CA VAL A 40 -2.43 -1.39 -11.01
C VAL A 40 -3.22 -2.64 -11.41
N ASP A 41 -3.03 -3.75 -10.70
CA ASP A 41 -3.75 -4.99 -10.93
C ASP A 41 -4.91 -5.14 -9.93
N LEU A 42 -6.13 -5.27 -10.43
CA LEU A 42 -7.31 -5.31 -9.58
C LEU A 42 -7.38 -6.58 -8.71
N GLU A 43 -6.94 -7.73 -9.22
CA GLU A 43 -6.96 -8.99 -8.49
C GLU A 43 -5.99 -8.92 -7.31
N ASP A 44 -4.77 -8.42 -7.53
CA ASP A 44 -3.78 -8.21 -6.48
C ASP A 44 -4.29 -7.25 -5.38
N LEU A 45 -4.95 -6.15 -5.76
CA LEU A 45 -5.52 -5.20 -4.80
C LEU A 45 -6.70 -5.79 -3.99
N GLN A 46 -7.49 -6.68 -4.60
CA GLN A 46 -8.56 -7.41 -3.90
C GLN A 46 -8.00 -8.45 -2.93
N GLU A 47 -6.98 -9.21 -3.33
CA GLU A 47 -6.30 -10.15 -2.45
C GLU A 47 -5.63 -9.45 -1.26
N ALA A 48 -5.13 -8.22 -1.47
CA ALA A 48 -4.61 -7.36 -0.42
C ALA A 48 -5.67 -6.72 0.50
N LYS A 49 -6.97 -6.95 0.22
CA LYS A 49 -8.11 -6.47 1.02
C LYS A 49 -8.10 -4.95 1.23
N ILE A 50 -7.78 -4.20 0.18
CA ILE A 50 -7.70 -2.72 0.24
C ILE A 50 -9.05 -2.08 0.57
N ASP A 51 -10.16 -2.76 0.27
CA ASP A 51 -11.52 -2.36 0.67
C ASP A 51 -11.69 -2.24 2.21
N GLN A 52 -10.85 -2.92 2.98
CA GLN A 52 -10.89 -2.90 4.45
C GLN A 52 -9.90 -1.88 5.04
N ALA A 53 -9.05 -1.27 4.21
CA ALA A 53 -8.08 -0.29 4.66
C ALA A 53 -8.78 1.03 5.03
N SER A 54 -8.43 1.58 6.19
CA SER A 54 -8.91 2.90 6.62
C SER A 54 -8.27 4.03 5.82
N GLU A 55 -7.00 3.85 5.46
CA GLU A 55 -6.18 4.80 4.71
C GLU A 55 -5.30 4.01 3.74
N VAL A 56 -5.07 4.58 2.55
CA VAL A 56 -4.16 4.01 1.54
C VAL A 56 -3.15 5.07 1.10
N TYR A 57 -1.87 4.69 1.16
CA TYR A 57 -0.73 5.53 0.76
C TYR A 57 -0.10 4.93 -0.49
N VAL A 58 -0.13 5.66 -1.60
CA VAL A 58 0.46 5.22 -2.88
C VAL A 58 1.77 5.95 -3.10
N LEU A 59 2.89 5.26 -2.84
CA LEU A 59 4.24 5.83 -2.74
C LEU A 59 5.22 5.13 -3.70
N THR A 60 4.82 4.92 -4.97
CA THR A 60 5.72 4.35 -5.98
C THR A 60 6.57 5.43 -6.61
N LYS A 61 7.64 5.04 -7.32
CA LYS A 61 8.52 5.98 -8.05
C LYS A 61 7.91 6.51 -9.35
N ASP A 62 6.77 5.98 -9.77
CA ASP A 62 6.12 6.34 -11.03
C ASP A 62 4.81 7.08 -10.75
N ASP A 63 4.80 8.37 -11.07
CA ASP A 63 3.64 9.26 -10.88
C ASP A 63 2.41 8.78 -11.67
N CYS A 64 2.61 8.16 -12.84
CA CYS A 64 1.53 7.58 -13.63
C CYS A 64 0.90 6.40 -12.89
N THR A 65 1.74 5.52 -12.33
CA THR A 65 1.29 4.41 -11.49
C THR A 65 0.57 4.92 -10.23
N ASN A 66 1.11 5.95 -9.57
CA ASN A 66 0.47 6.56 -8.40
C ASN A 66 -0.93 7.10 -8.73
N THR A 67 -1.04 7.85 -9.83
CA THR A 67 -2.31 8.43 -10.29
C THR A 67 -3.32 7.35 -10.65
N LEU A 68 -2.90 6.34 -11.43
CA LEU A 68 -3.77 5.26 -11.85
C LEU A 68 -4.25 4.41 -10.66
N CYS A 69 -3.33 4.03 -9.77
CA CYS A 69 -3.66 3.28 -8.56
C CYS A 69 -4.65 4.04 -7.68
N ALA A 70 -4.44 5.34 -7.45
CA ALA A 70 -5.37 6.17 -6.67
C ALA A 70 -6.76 6.27 -7.32
N LEU A 71 -6.82 6.42 -8.66
CA LEU A 71 -8.08 6.42 -9.39
C LEU A 71 -8.82 5.09 -9.28
N MET A 72 -8.11 3.96 -9.33
CA MET A 72 -8.71 2.65 -9.13
C MET A 72 -9.22 2.46 -7.70
N ILE A 73 -8.43 2.85 -6.70
CA ILE A 73 -8.83 2.81 -5.28
C ILE A 73 -10.11 3.63 -5.05
N TYR A 74 -10.15 4.85 -5.60
CA TYR A 74 -11.30 5.73 -5.46
C TYR A 74 -12.54 5.19 -6.20
N SER A 75 -12.38 4.71 -7.44
CA SER A 75 -13.50 4.29 -8.29
C SER A 75 -14.08 2.92 -7.92
N VAL A 76 -13.23 1.96 -7.55
CA VAL A 76 -13.63 0.58 -7.29
C VAL A 76 -13.91 0.33 -5.80
N PHE A 77 -13.06 0.86 -4.92
CA PHE A 77 -13.10 0.52 -3.50
C PHE A 77 -13.78 1.59 -2.62
N ARG A 78 -14.18 2.74 -3.19
CA ARG A 78 -14.87 3.84 -2.49
C ARG A 78 -14.15 4.31 -1.20
N VAL A 79 -12.84 4.13 -1.14
CA VAL A 79 -12.01 4.62 -0.03
C VAL A 79 -12.06 6.15 -0.07
N ARG A 80 -12.50 6.78 1.03
CA ARG A 80 -12.84 8.21 1.05
C ARG A 80 -11.61 9.12 1.09
N GLU A 81 -10.44 8.62 1.52
CA GLU A 81 -9.17 9.36 1.51
C GLU A 81 -8.01 8.48 1.02
N SER A 82 -7.37 8.87 -0.08
CA SER A 82 -6.13 8.28 -0.59
C SER A 82 -5.07 9.37 -0.74
N TRP A 83 -3.85 9.13 -0.25
CA TRP A 83 -2.74 10.07 -0.34
C TRP A 83 -1.76 9.63 -1.43
N CYS A 84 -1.43 10.55 -2.33
CA CYS A 84 -0.43 10.39 -3.39
C CYS A 84 0.70 11.39 -3.14
N GLY A 85 1.96 10.93 -3.08
CA GLY A 85 3.12 11.79 -2.87
C GLY A 85 4.44 11.05 -2.99
#